data_AF-L8G616-F1
#
_entry.id   AF-L8G616-F1
#
_cell.length_a   1.000
_cell.length_b   1.000
_cell.length_c   1.000
_cell.angle_alpha   90.00
_cell.angle_beta   90.00
_cell.angle_gamma   90.00
#
_symmetry.space_group_name_H-M   'P 1'
#
loop_
_entity.id
_entity.type
_entity.pdbx_description
1 polymer ?
#
loop_
_entity_poly.entity_id
_entity_poly.type
_entity_poly.pdbx_seq_one_letter_code
_entity_poly.pdbx_strand_id
1 'polypeptide(L)'
;MDPGSSSRWGTVVSPRVLAQNHQHMMCVRVDPAIDGHQNYMQVEEAVLLPLDDEVNTYGNAWAVRKRHVEKSGFEDADPLRNRTFKIVNEGKINGISGNPVGYKVVAPPPQTASHPSIVRGGEEGQVCSAPPLGLQVPRWRSLGWREMDYEFV
;
A
#
# COMPACT_ATOMS: atom_id res chain seq x y z
N MET A 1 -6.92 -33.93 16.94
CA MET A 1 -6.05 -33.47 18.05
C MET A 1 -6.45 -34.21 19.30
N ASP A 2 -5.49 -34.79 20.01
CA ASP A 2 -5.77 -35.52 21.25
C ASP A 2 -6.10 -34.56 22.39
N PRO A 3 -6.90 -34.98 23.40
CA PRO A 3 -7.16 -34.15 24.57
C PRO A 3 -5.86 -33.71 25.26
N GLY A 4 -5.73 -32.42 25.53
CA GLY A 4 -4.52 -31.84 26.14
C GLY A 4 -3.38 -31.52 25.16
N SER A 5 -3.54 -31.81 23.87
CA SER A 5 -2.54 -31.42 22.87
C SER A 5 -2.60 -29.93 22.53
N SER A 6 -1.47 -29.33 22.15
CA SER A 6 -1.34 -27.94 21.68
C SER A 6 -0.66 -27.88 20.31
N SER A 7 -0.73 -26.73 19.63
CA SER A 7 -0.09 -26.51 18.33
C SER A 7 0.61 -25.15 18.29
N ARG A 8 1.76 -25.08 17.60
CA ARG A 8 2.45 -23.80 17.29
C ARG A 8 1.87 -23.10 16.05
N TRP A 9 0.98 -23.76 15.32
CA TRP A 9 0.50 -23.32 13.99
C TRP A 9 -1.01 -23.04 13.96
N GLY A 10 -1.64 -22.94 15.13
CA GLY A 10 -3.07 -22.71 15.27
C GLY A 10 -3.53 -22.85 16.72
N THR A 11 -4.80 -22.53 16.95
CA THR A 11 -5.43 -22.55 18.28
C THR A 11 -6.40 -23.73 18.38
N VAL A 12 -6.29 -24.52 19.44
CA VAL A 12 -7.31 -25.54 19.75
C VAL A 12 -8.54 -24.82 20.32
N VAL A 13 -9.64 -24.82 19.57
CA VAL A 13 -10.86 -24.06 19.91
C VAL A 13 -11.95 -24.93 20.56
N SER A 14 -11.81 -26.25 20.49
CA SER A 14 -12.70 -27.24 21.10
C SER A 14 -11.97 -28.60 21.15
N PRO A 15 -12.36 -29.56 22.03
CA PRO A 15 -11.79 -30.90 22.00
C PRO A 15 -11.79 -31.47 20.57
N ARG A 16 -10.60 -31.85 20.11
CA ARG A 16 -10.34 -32.39 18.77
C ARG A 16 -10.47 -31.40 17.60
N VAL A 17 -10.72 -30.10 17.83
CA VAL A 17 -10.84 -29.06 16.78
C VAL A 17 -9.70 -28.05 16.85
N LEU A 18 -8.98 -27.87 15.73
CA LEU A 18 -7.89 -26.91 15.58
C LEU A 18 -8.26 -25.86 14.53
N ALA A 19 -8.24 -24.58 14.92
CA ALA A 19 -8.27 -23.46 13.99
C ALA A 19 -6.83 -23.11 13.59
N GLN A 20 -6.48 -23.32 12.33
CA GLN A 20 -5.14 -23.05 11.83
C GLN A 20 -4.89 -21.55 11.66
N ASN A 21 -3.65 -21.11 11.89
CA ASN A 21 -3.23 -19.76 11.54
C ASN A 21 -3.36 -19.58 10.02
N HIS A 22 -4.06 -18.54 9.57
CA HIS A 22 -4.24 -18.19 8.17
C HIS A 22 -4.30 -16.67 8.01
N GLN A 23 -4.09 -16.18 6.79
CA GLN A 23 -4.14 -14.75 6.48
C GLN A 23 -5.33 -14.46 5.59
N HIS A 24 -6.02 -13.35 5.88
CA HIS A 24 -7.01 -12.77 4.99
C HIS A 24 -6.35 -11.59 4.29
N MET A 25 -6.29 -11.66 2.96
CA MET A 25 -5.73 -10.59 2.13
C MET A 25 -6.82 -10.13 1.18
N MET A 26 -7.00 -8.82 1.09
CA MET A 26 -8.06 -8.20 0.29
C MET A 26 -7.44 -7.30 -0.76
N CYS A 27 -8.05 -7.28 -1.94
CA CYS A 27 -7.74 -6.33 -2.99
C CYS A 27 -8.92 -5.38 -3.17
N VAL A 28 -8.67 -4.07 -3.03
CA VAL A 28 -9.67 -3.04 -3.33
C VAL A 28 -9.25 -2.37 -4.63
N ARG A 29 -10.08 -2.55 -5.67
CA ARG A 29 -9.93 -1.81 -6.92
C ARG A 29 -10.58 -0.44 -6.77
N VAL A 30 -9.79 0.62 -6.95
CA VAL A 30 -10.26 2.01 -6.92
C VAL A 30 -10.07 2.61 -8.32
N ASP A 31 -11.15 3.15 -8.89
CA ASP A 31 -11.14 3.92 -10.14
C ASP A 31 -11.47 5.39 -9.82
N PRO A 32 -10.45 6.24 -9.59
CA PRO A 32 -10.67 7.56 -9.02
C PRO A 32 -11.11 8.60 -10.07
N ALA A 33 -11.99 9.51 -9.65
CA ALA A 33 -12.43 10.67 -10.43
C ALA A 33 -12.48 11.95 -9.56
N ILE A 34 -11.35 12.24 -8.89
CA ILE A 34 -11.21 13.40 -7.99
C ILE A 34 -11.18 14.68 -8.82
N ASP A 35 -12.25 15.47 -8.73
CA ASP A 35 -12.49 16.70 -9.53
C ASP A 35 -12.24 16.51 -11.04
N GLY A 36 -12.55 15.31 -11.54
CA GLY A 36 -12.34 14.89 -12.94
C GLY A 36 -11.47 13.64 -13.06
N HIS A 37 -11.26 13.18 -14.30
CA HIS A 37 -10.62 11.88 -14.59
C HIS A 37 -9.09 11.95 -14.77
N GLN A 38 -8.50 13.14 -14.76
CA GLN A 38 -7.04 13.31 -14.87
C GLN A 38 -6.43 13.23 -13.47
N ASN A 39 -6.33 12.02 -12.93
CA ASN A 39 -5.80 11.77 -11.59
C ASN A 39 -4.44 11.06 -11.64
N TYR A 40 -3.61 11.36 -10.65
CA TYR A 40 -2.26 10.83 -10.50
C TYR A 40 -2.10 10.16 -9.15
N MET A 41 -1.36 9.05 -9.13
CA MET A 41 -0.91 8.45 -7.90
C MET A 41 0.35 9.18 -7.42
N GLN A 42 0.27 9.81 -6.25
CA GLN A 42 1.36 10.50 -5.58
C GLN A 42 1.80 9.74 -4.33
N VAL A 43 3.11 9.52 -4.23
CA VAL A 43 3.76 9.02 -3.02
C VAL A 43 4.34 10.21 -2.26
N GLU A 44 4.07 10.28 -0.96
CA GLU A 44 4.64 11.28 -0.06
C GLU A 44 5.43 10.62 1.06
N GLU A 45 6.61 11.15 1.36
CA GLU A 45 7.50 10.62 2.41
C GLU A 45 8.07 11.77 3.25
N ALA A 46 8.24 11.52 4.55
CA ALA A 46 8.99 12.40 5.44
C ALA A 46 10.49 12.22 5.18
N VAL A 47 11.20 13.34 5.02
CA VAL A 47 12.64 13.41 4.80
C VAL A 47 13.24 14.37 5.81
N LEU A 48 14.10 13.85 6.69
CA LEU A 48 14.85 14.69 7.62
C LEU A 48 15.85 15.54 6.84
N LEU A 49 15.94 16.82 7.18
CA LEU A 49 16.96 17.69 6.62
C LEU A 49 18.28 17.51 7.38
N PRO A 50 19.44 17.62 6.71
CA PRO A 50 20.73 17.62 7.39
C PRO A 50 20.80 18.82 8.35
N LEU A 51 21.66 18.72 9.37
CA LEU A 51 21.99 19.87 10.21
C LEU A 51 22.65 20.94 9.33
N ASP A 52 22.21 22.18 9.46
CA ASP A 52 22.69 23.31 8.67
C ASP A 52 22.60 24.58 9.50
N ASP A 53 23.64 25.40 9.50
CA ASP A 53 23.71 26.56 10.40
C ASP A 53 22.66 27.64 10.08
N GLU A 54 22.16 27.70 8.84
CA GLU A 54 21.16 28.69 8.40
C GLU A 54 19.75 28.11 8.33
N VAL A 55 19.61 26.88 7.81
CA VAL A 55 18.32 26.29 7.42
C VAL A 55 17.80 25.29 8.47
N ASN A 56 18.67 24.63 9.24
CA ASN A 56 18.28 23.60 10.20
C ASN A 56 19.22 23.56 11.42
N THR A 57 19.42 24.72 12.06
CA THR A 57 20.41 24.90 13.14
C THR A 57 20.16 23.99 14.34
N TYR A 58 18.90 23.61 14.57
CA TYR A 58 18.47 22.80 15.71
C TYR A 58 18.16 21.34 15.36
N GLY A 59 18.35 20.94 14.09
CA GLY A 59 18.19 19.55 13.66
C GLY A 59 16.75 19.02 13.70
N ASN A 60 15.75 19.88 13.86
CA ASN A 60 14.34 19.52 13.98
C ASN A 60 13.55 19.68 12.65
N ALA A 61 14.18 20.18 11.59
CA ALA A 61 13.53 20.38 10.31
C ALA A 61 13.42 19.08 9.51
N TRP A 62 12.26 18.90 8.88
CA TRP A 62 11.98 17.83 7.93
C TRP A 62 11.04 18.35 6.85
N ALA A 63 11.06 17.70 5.70
CA ALA A 63 10.25 18.05 4.55
C ALA A 63 9.43 16.84 4.07
N VAL A 64 8.38 17.12 3.31
CA VAL A 64 7.62 16.09 2.59
C VAL A 64 8.15 16.03 1.16
N ARG A 65 8.77 14.91 0.79
CA ARG A 65 9.12 14.62 -0.60
C ARG A 65 7.91 14.01 -1.29
N LYS A 66 7.53 14.56 -2.44
CA LYS A 66 6.41 14.09 -3.26
C LYS A 66 6.93 13.57 -4.58
N ARG A 67 6.38 12.45 -5.07
CA ARG A 67 6.64 11.95 -6.43
C ARG A 67 5.41 11.28 -7.02
N HIS A 68 5.30 11.31 -8.34
CA HIS A 68 4.31 10.53 -9.05
C HIS A 68 4.78 9.11 -9.31
N VAL A 69 3.82 8.18 -9.35
CA VAL A 69 4.03 6.85 -9.90
C VAL A 69 3.75 6.91 -11.40
N GLU A 70 4.79 6.81 -12.23
CA GLU A 70 4.69 7.04 -13.68
C GLU A 70 4.31 5.79 -14.49
N LYS A 71 4.54 4.60 -13.91
CA LYS A 71 4.35 3.30 -14.56
C LYS A 71 3.56 2.37 -13.66
N SER A 72 2.82 1.43 -14.26
CA SER A 72 2.17 0.36 -13.51
C SER A 72 3.21 -0.39 -12.69
N GLY A 73 2.91 -0.69 -11.43
CA GLY A 73 3.79 -1.43 -10.54
C GLY A 73 3.17 -1.59 -9.17
N PHE A 74 4.02 -1.64 -8.16
CA PHE A 74 3.61 -1.62 -6.76
C PHE A 74 4.55 -0.70 -5.97
N GLU A 75 4.09 -0.26 -4.80
CA GLU A 75 4.84 0.61 -3.91
C GLU A 75 4.76 0.11 -2.48
N ASP A 76 5.88 -0.32 -1.91
CA ASP A 76 5.92 -0.80 -0.52
C ASP A 76 5.54 0.31 0.46
N ALA A 77 4.74 0.01 1.48
CA ALA A 77 4.58 0.89 2.63
C ALA A 77 5.92 1.02 3.35
N ASP A 78 6.17 2.19 3.92
CA ASP A 78 7.38 2.46 4.69
C ASP A 78 6.97 3.29 5.91
N PRO A 79 6.63 2.64 7.04
CA PRO A 79 6.22 3.35 8.23
C PRO A 79 7.36 4.17 8.84
N LEU A 80 8.63 3.83 8.58
CA LEU A 80 9.78 4.57 9.10
C LEU A 80 9.98 5.91 8.37
N ARG A 81 9.57 6.00 7.10
CA ARG A 81 9.53 7.26 6.34
C ARG A 81 8.16 7.93 6.33
N ASN A 82 7.20 7.40 7.09
CA ASN A 82 5.80 7.80 7.02
C ASN A 82 5.30 7.87 5.57
N ARG A 83 5.65 6.86 4.75
CA ARG A 83 5.26 6.81 3.35
C ARG A 83 3.76 6.71 3.24
N THR A 84 3.18 7.61 2.45
CA THR A 84 1.75 7.66 2.24
C THR A 84 1.42 7.80 0.77
N PHE A 85 0.19 7.42 0.46
CA PHE A 85 -0.32 7.30 -0.89
C PHE A 85 -1.48 8.27 -1.05
N LYS A 86 -1.43 9.12 -2.07
CA LYS A 86 -2.51 10.04 -2.43
C LYS A 86 -2.88 9.83 -3.88
N ILE A 87 -4.16 9.99 -4.17
CA ILE A 87 -4.64 10.18 -5.53
C ILE A 87 -4.98 11.66 -5.66
N VAL A 88 -4.37 12.35 -6.61
CA VAL A 88 -4.43 13.81 -6.74
C VAL A 88 -4.85 14.24 -8.15
N ASN A 89 -5.43 15.44 -8.26
CA ASN A 89 -5.70 16.10 -9.53
C ASN A 89 -4.86 17.36 -9.66
N GLU A 90 -3.79 17.28 -10.46
CA GLU A 90 -2.85 18.39 -10.70
C GLU A 90 -3.49 19.59 -11.41
N GLY A 91 -4.58 19.37 -12.16
CA GLY A 91 -5.32 20.44 -12.83
C GLY A 91 -6.21 21.26 -11.90
N LYS A 92 -6.30 20.90 -10.61
CA LYS A 92 -7.19 21.51 -9.63
C LYS A 92 -6.43 21.80 -8.34
N ILE A 93 -6.08 23.07 -8.15
CA ILE A 93 -5.30 23.52 -7.00
C ILE A 93 -6.23 24.00 -5.88
N ASN A 94 -5.99 23.52 -4.67
CA ASN A 94 -6.64 24.03 -3.49
C ASN A 94 -6.13 25.44 -3.18
N GLY A 95 -7.03 26.43 -3.17
CA GLY A 95 -6.68 27.86 -3.04
C GLY A 95 -6.08 28.27 -1.68
N ILE A 96 -6.13 27.42 -0.66
CA ILE A 96 -5.56 27.72 0.67
C ILE A 96 -4.17 27.10 0.80
N SER A 97 -4.03 25.81 0.49
CA SER A 97 -2.77 25.09 0.69
C SER A 97 -1.80 25.21 -0.48
N GLY A 98 -2.26 25.66 -1.65
CA GLY A 98 -1.48 25.68 -2.88
C GLY A 98 -1.15 24.28 -3.45
N ASN A 99 -1.68 23.21 -2.85
CA ASN A 99 -1.47 21.85 -3.31
C ASN A 99 -2.60 21.39 -4.24
N PRO A 100 -2.35 20.41 -5.12
CA PRO A 100 -3.41 19.69 -5.83
C PRO A 100 -4.46 19.12 -4.86
N VAL A 101 -5.73 19.17 -5.25
CA VAL A 101 -6.80 18.47 -4.53
C VAL A 101 -6.60 16.96 -4.63
N GLY A 102 -6.98 16.21 -3.60
CA GLY A 102 -6.73 14.77 -3.56
C GLY A 102 -7.26 14.08 -2.32
N TYR A 103 -7.29 12.75 -2.38
CA TYR A 103 -7.59 11.88 -1.24
C TYR A 103 -6.36 11.05 -0.88
N LYS A 104 -6.12 10.89 0.43
CA LYS A 104 -5.09 10.01 0.97
C LYS A 104 -5.67 8.62 1.20
N VAL A 105 -5.00 7.59 0.69
CA VAL A 105 -5.28 6.20 1.02
C VAL A 105 -4.61 5.88 2.36
N VAL A 106 -5.40 5.46 3.33
CA VAL A 106 -4.92 5.14 4.68
C VAL A 106 -5.23 3.68 4.98
N ALA A 107 -4.18 2.90 5.14
CA ALA A 107 -4.23 1.52 5.61
C ALA A 107 -3.04 1.28 6.55
N PRO A 108 -3.19 0.44 7.59
CA PRO A 108 -2.04 -0.01 8.37
C PRO A 108 -1.07 -0.81 7.48
N PRO A 109 0.24 -0.79 7.77
CA PRO A 109 1.21 -1.61 7.06
C PRO A 109 0.83 -3.10 7.14
N PRO A 110 0.66 -3.80 6.00
CA PRO A 110 0.29 -5.22 6.01
C PRO A 110 1.48 -6.12 6.39
N GLN A 111 1.22 -7.36 6.79
CA GLN A 111 2.29 -8.35 7.00
C GLN A 111 1.96 -9.64 6.25
N THR A 112 2.90 -10.11 5.42
CA THR A 112 2.82 -11.43 4.79
C THR A 112 3.62 -12.43 5.63
N ALA A 113 3.02 -13.57 5.98
CA ALA A 113 3.62 -14.60 6.82
C ALA A 113 4.25 -15.76 6.02
N SER A 114 4.05 -15.79 4.71
CA SER A 114 4.58 -16.85 3.83
C SER A 114 6.06 -16.64 3.48
N HIS A 115 6.80 -17.75 3.38
CA HIS A 115 8.20 -17.72 2.97
C HIS A 115 8.34 -17.18 1.53
N PRO A 116 9.32 -16.29 1.24
CA PRO A 116 9.45 -15.64 -0.07
C PRO A 116 9.56 -16.60 -1.27
N SER A 117 10.09 -17.81 -1.07
CA SER A 117 10.20 -18.81 -2.15
C SER A 117 8.85 -19.38 -2.59
N ILE A 118 7.83 -19.34 -1.73
CA ILE A 118 6.45 -19.79 -2.04
C ILE A 118 5.70 -18.66 -2.75
N VAL A 119 6.07 -17.43 -2.45
CA VAL A 119 5.41 -16.19 -2.87
C VAL A 119 5.86 -15.74 -4.27
N ARG A 120 7.07 -16.13 -4.72
CA ARG A 120 7.67 -15.73 -6.02
C ARG A 120 7.38 -16.69 -7.19
N GLY A 121 6.58 -17.73 -6.99
CA GLY A 121 6.54 -18.88 -7.91
C GLY A 121 5.33 -19.01 -8.84
N GLY A 122 4.26 -18.23 -8.68
CA GLY A 122 3.03 -18.36 -9.47
C GLY A 122 2.48 -17.03 -9.96
N GLU A 123 1.78 -17.04 -11.08
CA GLU A 123 0.92 -15.93 -11.53
C GLU A 123 -0.21 -15.67 -10.49
N GLU A 124 -0.51 -16.66 -9.65
CA GLU A 124 -1.40 -16.56 -8.50
C GLU A 124 -0.76 -15.74 -7.35
N GLY A 125 -1.42 -14.64 -6.97
CA GLY A 125 -1.08 -13.88 -5.77
C GLY A 125 -0.17 -12.66 -5.98
N GLN A 126 0.10 -12.22 -7.21
CA GLN A 126 0.91 -11.02 -7.52
C GLN A 126 0.52 -9.75 -6.74
N VAL A 127 -0.78 -9.58 -6.45
CA VAL A 127 -1.32 -8.48 -5.64
C VAL A 127 -0.88 -8.56 -4.18
N CYS A 128 -0.68 -9.77 -3.67
CA CYS A 128 -0.42 -10.08 -2.27
C CYS A 128 1.04 -10.52 -2.01
N SER A 129 1.82 -10.69 -3.07
CA SER A 129 3.15 -11.32 -3.05
C SER A 129 4.30 -10.33 -3.08
N ALA A 130 4.05 -9.02 -3.21
CA ALA A 130 5.07 -7.99 -3.14
C ALA A 130 5.74 -7.98 -1.75
N PRO A 131 7.01 -8.40 -1.62
CA PRO A 131 7.70 -8.43 -0.35
C PRO A 131 8.50 -7.13 -0.12
N PRO A 132 8.33 -6.45 1.02
CA PRO A 132 7.14 -6.36 1.86
C PRO A 132 6.49 -4.97 1.69
N LEU A 133 5.15 -4.93 1.69
CA LEU A 133 4.29 -3.77 1.96
C LEU A 133 3.61 -3.07 0.76
N GLY A 134 3.66 -3.63 -0.44
CA GLY A 134 3.19 -3.00 -1.69
C GLY A 134 1.70 -2.65 -1.79
N LEU A 135 1.36 -1.39 -2.11
CA LEU A 135 0.13 -1.06 -2.84
C LEU A 135 0.39 -1.25 -4.34
N GLN A 136 -0.41 -2.06 -5.03
CA GLN A 136 -0.33 -2.17 -6.50
C GLN A 136 -0.95 -0.94 -7.16
N VAL A 137 -0.20 -0.30 -8.06
CA VAL A 137 -0.57 0.95 -8.75
C VAL A 137 -0.58 0.69 -10.25
N PRO A 138 -1.73 0.69 -10.95
CA PRO A 138 -1.76 0.62 -12.41
C PRO A 138 -1.40 1.96 -13.06
N ARG A 139 -0.99 1.93 -14.34
CA ARG A 139 -0.70 3.09 -15.19
C ARG A 139 -2.01 3.77 -15.59
N TRP A 140 -2.27 4.94 -15.02
CA TRP A 140 -3.41 5.79 -15.36
C TRP A 140 -3.11 6.68 -16.57
N ARG A 141 -3.03 6.09 -17.76
CA ARG A 141 -3.12 6.85 -19.03
C ARG A 141 -4.14 6.18 -19.92
N SER A 142 -5.35 6.75 -19.97
CA SER A 142 -6.37 6.67 -21.04
C SER A 142 -6.41 5.42 -21.92
N LEU A 143 -6.28 4.21 -21.36
CA LEU A 143 -6.36 2.97 -22.14
C LEU A 143 -7.78 2.41 -22.04
N GLY A 144 -8.40 2.30 -23.21
CA GLY A 144 -9.70 1.69 -23.41
C GLY A 144 -9.77 0.31 -22.75
N TRP A 145 -10.88 0.13 -22.04
CA TRP A 145 -11.32 -1.03 -21.30
C TRP A 145 -11.09 -2.35 -22.06
N ARG A 146 -10.38 -3.28 -21.43
CA ARG A 146 -10.71 -4.70 -21.54
C ARG A 146 -10.89 -5.24 -20.13
N GLU A 147 -12.08 -5.75 -19.92
CA GLU A 147 -12.57 -6.55 -18.81
C GLU A 147 -11.54 -7.61 -18.41
N MET A 148 -11.16 -7.65 -17.14
CA MET A 148 -10.60 -8.86 -16.53
C MET A 148 -11.64 -9.30 -15.51
N ASP A 149 -12.52 -10.18 -15.95
CA ASP A 149 -13.40 -10.94 -15.09
C ASP A 149 -12.55 -11.89 -14.25
N TYR A 150 -12.65 -11.78 -12.93
CA TYR A 150 -12.26 -12.84 -12.03
C TYR A 150 -13.51 -13.25 -11.27
N GLU A 151 -14.11 -14.38 -11.68
CA GLU A 151 -15.08 -15.12 -10.88
C GLU A 151 -14.36 -15.68 -9.64
N PHE A 152 -14.90 -15.39 -8.45
CA PHE A 152 -14.51 -16.08 -7.23
C PHE A 152 -15.55 -17.19 -6.96
N VAL A 153 -15.07 -18.42 -6.81
CA VAL A 153 -15.78 -19.50 -6.11
C VAL A 153 -15.62 -19.31 -4.61
#